data_AF-A0A225WUK4-F1
#
_entry.id   AF-A0A225WUK4-F1
#
_cell.length_a   1.000
_cell.length_b   1.000
_cell.length_c   1.000
_cell.angle_alpha   90.00
_cell.angle_beta   90.00
_cell.angle_gamma   90.00
#
_symmetry.space_group_name_H-M   'P 1'
#
loop_
_entity.id
_entity.type
_entity.pdbx_description
1 polymer ?
#
loop_
_entity_poly.entity_id
_entity_poly.type
_entity_poly.pdbx_seq_one_letter_code
_entity_poly.pdbx_strand_id
1 'polypeptide(L)'
;MFFGVISDCFPIMGYRRRPYMVIGWVFCVVILFIMAAMSVPDPYYGDASMHNIDEENWTAEQIASINENASTSAGKYVVPMMLASFGYLLCEVAADAMVVEYAQREPIEQRGRVQTAVYAVKTSFTAVGAAVIAFFMNGEEYAGSFDFSLTFQQLMLISGIVCAPLVFVSWFFLNEDCVTDKPTFREYMSTFWAMLQQRAIYQIVTYKFFSGVFNSFNIVSSSNIKLYWVHATPFNNSVMTIVGTIFYATTLALTGKYGLDWNWRTIIIITMCGALSIDAFMTMFTVWDVVRNQWFWLGVPVIEYLPDGIRFMIATYVVVELAEAGHEGALYGLLTATTNLTTPFGRSMAKLVNAQFHVWLKDIQADTYIVRRDVTITIWICYGMKLLSLAFLPLLPRQKAETQELKRTGGSSRIMGIITVGYLAFAIVWATMVNLLSMYETTMCWKITGGCAPKS
;
A
#
# COMPACT_ATOMS: atom_id res chain seq x y z
N MET A 1 11.90 7.32 5.31
CA MET A 1 13.30 7.82 5.28
C MET A 1 13.54 8.93 6.31
N PHE A 2 12.87 10.09 6.23
CA PHE A 2 13.12 11.24 7.12
C PHE A 2 13.05 10.90 8.62
N PHE A 3 12.01 10.17 9.05
CA PHE A 3 11.90 9.72 10.44
C PHE A 3 13.01 8.75 10.85
N GLY A 4 13.43 7.87 9.94
CA GLY A 4 14.60 7.02 10.16
C GLY A 4 15.82 7.88 10.49
N VAL A 5 16.16 8.83 9.61
CA VAL A 5 17.27 9.77 9.82
C VAL A 5 17.15 10.55 11.14
N ILE A 6 15.95 11.07 11.48
CA ILE A 6 15.75 11.79 12.74
C ILE A 6 16.01 10.88 13.94
N SER A 7 15.38 9.71 13.96
CA SER A 7 15.52 8.76 15.06
C SER A 7 16.94 8.21 15.19
N ASP A 8 17.67 8.09 14.07
CA ASP A 8 19.08 7.68 14.03
C ASP A 8 20.02 8.79 14.56
N CYS A 9 19.77 10.06 14.21
CA CYS A 9 20.64 11.19 14.56
C CYS A 9 20.38 11.80 15.94
N PHE A 10 19.13 11.77 16.40
CA PHE A 10 18.68 12.53 17.57
C PHE A 10 18.08 11.59 18.63
N PRO A 11 18.88 10.79 19.35
CA PRO A 11 18.37 9.95 20.42
C PRO A 11 17.82 10.79 21.58
N ILE A 12 16.63 10.45 22.06
CA ILE A 12 15.96 11.11 23.17
C ILE A 12 16.20 10.25 24.42
N MET A 13 16.68 10.85 25.51
CA MET A 13 17.05 10.10 26.74
C MET A 13 18.04 8.95 26.51
N GLY A 14 18.85 9.01 25.45
CA GLY A 14 19.80 7.95 25.08
C GLY A 14 19.22 6.83 24.21
N TYR A 15 17.93 6.85 23.89
CA TYR A 15 17.27 5.84 23.06
C TYR A 15 16.95 6.40 21.66
N ARG A 16 17.20 5.61 20.62
CA ARG A 16 16.96 5.98 19.21
C ARG A 16 15.51 5.76 18.79
N ARG A 17 14.83 4.72 19.27
CA ARG A 17 13.52 4.28 18.73
C ARG A 17 12.37 4.47 19.71
N ARG A 18 12.55 3.99 20.95
CA ARG A 18 11.51 3.94 21.97
C ARG A 18 10.79 5.28 22.24
N PRO A 19 11.49 6.40 22.41
CA PRO A 19 10.84 7.70 22.62
C PRO A 19 10.01 8.14 21.42
N TYR A 20 10.47 7.88 20.19
CA TYR A 20 9.73 8.22 18.98
C TYR A 20 8.46 7.38 18.82
N MET A 21 8.48 6.11 19.21
CA MET A 21 7.26 5.28 19.27
C MET A 21 6.26 5.83 20.29
N VAL A 22 6.71 6.25 21.47
CA VAL A 22 5.83 6.87 22.47
C VAL A 22 5.21 8.16 21.94
N ILE A 23 6.01 9.04 21.33
CA ILE A 23 5.52 10.30 20.74
C ILE A 23 4.46 10.01 19.66
N GLY A 24 4.72 9.04 18.79
CA GLY A 24 3.81 8.67 17.71
C GLY A 24 2.48 8.11 18.24
N TRP A 25 2.53 7.24 19.25
CA TRP A 25 1.32 6.68 19.85
C TRP A 25 0.51 7.74 20.59
N VAL A 26 1.17 8.59 21.37
CA VAL A 26 0.50 9.71 22.05
C VAL A 26 -0.17 10.63 21.03
N PHE A 27 0.53 11.00 19.96
CA PHE A 27 -0.04 11.83 18.90
C PHE A 27 -1.24 11.16 18.22
N CYS A 28 -1.10 9.88 17.84
CA CYS A 28 -2.17 9.11 17.22
C CYS A 28 -3.42 9.02 18.12
N VAL A 29 -3.23 8.66 19.39
CA VAL A 29 -4.30 8.51 20.39
C VAL A 29 -5.02 9.83 20.65
N VAL A 30 -4.28 10.94 20.78
CA VAL A 30 -4.88 12.27 20.95
C VAL A 30 -5.77 12.63 19.76
N ILE A 31 -5.29 12.44 18.53
CA ILE A 31 -6.08 12.73 17.33
C ILE A 31 -7.29 11.80 17.21
N LEU A 32 -7.16 10.51 17.55
CA LEU A 32 -8.28 9.57 17.57
C LEU A 32 -9.38 9.99 18.55
N PHE A 33 -9.03 10.43 19.76
CA PHE A 33 -10.00 10.94 20.73
C PHE A 33 -10.63 12.27 20.28
N ILE A 34 -9.87 13.15 19.62
CA ILE A 34 -10.43 14.37 19.02
C ILE A 34 -11.48 13.98 17.97
N MET A 35 -11.17 13.06 17.05
CA MET A 35 -12.12 12.60 16.03
C MET A 35 -13.35 11.91 16.63
N ALA A 36 -13.20 11.18 17.72
CA ALA A 36 -14.31 10.58 18.45
C ALA A 36 -15.28 11.64 19.03
N ALA A 37 -14.79 12.83 19.33
CA ALA A 37 -15.59 13.96 19.83
C ALA A 37 -16.12 14.88 18.70
N MET A 38 -15.71 14.66 17.45
CA MET A 38 -16.15 15.48 16.31
C MET A 38 -17.51 15.03 15.77
N SER A 39 -18.31 15.98 15.29
CA SER A 39 -19.53 15.71 14.52
C SER A 39 -19.19 15.40 13.07
N VAL A 40 -19.75 14.33 12.53
CA VAL A 40 -19.64 14.00 11.10
C VAL A 40 -20.62 14.89 10.31
N PRO A 41 -20.22 15.50 9.20
CA PRO A 41 -21.13 16.25 8.32
C PRO A 41 -22.20 15.36 7.71
N ASP A 42 -23.33 15.95 7.32
CA ASP A 42 -24.42 15.22 6.70
C ASP A 42 -23.98 14.55 5.37
N PRO A 43 -24.47 13.32 5.09
CA PRO A 43 -24.14 12.58 3.87
C PRO A 43 -24.62 13.31 2.60
N TYR A 44 -24.12 12.88 1.43
CA TYR A 44 -24.53 13.45 0.15
C TYR A 44 -26.01 13.20 -0.15
N TYR A 45 -26.47 11.96 0.08
CA TYR A 45 -27.88 11.60 -0.03
C TYR A 45 -28.56 11.79 1.32
N GLY A 46 -29.59 12.64 1.39
CA GLY A 46 -30.40 12.81 2.59
C GLY A 46 -31.35 11.65 2.86
N ASP A 47 -31.69 10.87 1.82
CA ASP A 47 -32.49 9.65 1.89
C ASP A 47 -31.68 8.47 1.32
N ALA A 48 -31.46 7.44 2.14
CA ALA A 48 -30.68 6.27 1.77
C ALA A 48 -31.35 5.41 0.68
N SER A 49 -32.68 5.51 0.51
CA SER A 49 -33.41 4.77 -0.52
C SER A 49 -33.02 5.20 -1.94
N MET A 50 -32.46 6.40 -2.10
CA MET A 50 -31.96 6.92 -3.38
C MET A 50 -30.85 6.06 -3.98
N HIS A 51 -30.13 5.26 -3.18
CA HIS A 51 -29.11 4.34 -3.67
C HIS A 51 -29.69 3.19 -4.53
N ASN A 52 -30.96 2.85 -4.34
CA ASN A 52 -31.60 1.69 -4.96
C ASN A 52 -32.60 2.06 -6.07
N ILE A 53 -32.76 3.36 -6.33
CA ILE A 53 -33.72 3.91 -7.30
C ILE A 53 -32.92 4.61 -8.40
N ASP A 54 -33.22 4.31 -9.66
CA ASP A 54 -32.60 5.00 -10.80
C ASP A 54 -32.83 6.52 -10.71
N GLU A 55 -31.83 7.30 -11.13
CA GLU A 55 -31.85 8.78 -11.05
C GLU A 55 -33.09 9.40 -11.71
N GLU A 56 -33.64 8.75 -12.75
CA GLU A 56 -34.84 9.18 -13.47
C GLU A 56 -36.12 9.11 -12.61
N ASN A 57 -36.12 8.30 -11.55
CA ASN A 57 -37.27 8.03 -10.70
C ASN A 57 -37.19 8.73 -9.33
N TRP A 58 -36.20 9.61 -9.12
CA TRP A 58 -36.09 10.36 -7.86
C TRP A 58 -37.23 11.35 -7.69
N THR A 59 -37.78 11.41 -6.48
CA THR A 59 -38.81 12.41 -6.13
C THR A 59 -38.20 13.79 -5.97
N ALA A 60 -39.01 14.84 -6.13
CA ALA A 60 -38.55 16.23 -5.95
C ALA A 60 -38.02 16.50 -4.53
N GLU A 61 -38.58 15.83 -3.51
CA GLU A 61 -38.12 15.94 -2.12
C GLU A 61 -36.76 15.27 -1.91
N GLN A 62 -36.54 14.09 -2.52
CA GLN A 62 -35.26 13.40 -2.52
C GLN A 62 -34.16 14.23 -3.20
N ILE A 63 -34.47 14.84 -4.35
CA ILE A 63 -33.55 15.75 -5.04
C ILE A 63 -33.21 16.97 -4.17
N ALA A 64 -34.20 17.54 -3.47
CA ALA A 64 -33.98 18.67 -2.56
C ALA A 64 -33.18 18.28 -1.30
N SER A 65 -33.16 17.00 -0.92
CA SER A 65 -32.37 16.48 0.21
C SER A 65 -30.89 16.29 -0.10
N ILE A 66 -30.47 16.49 -1.36
CA ILE A 66 -29.08 16.31 -1.79
C ILE A 66 -28.20 17.40 -1.18
N ASN A 67 -27.18 16.97 -0.43
CA ASN A 67 -26.17 17.85 0.12
C ASN A 67 -25.01 18.04 -0.86
N GLU A 68 -25.11 19.04 -1.74
CA GLU A 68 -24.04 19.37 -2.69
C GLU A 68 -22.71 19.74 -2.01
N ASN A 69 -22.76 20.23 -0.77
CA ASN A 69 -21.56 20.60 0.01
C ASN A 69 -20.86 19.41 0.68
N ALA A 70 -21.37 18.18 0.54
CA ALA A 70 -20.78 17.00 1.16
C ALA A 70 -19.34 16.74 0.67
N SER A 71 -19.07 16.99 -0.62
CA SER A 71 -17.72 16.86 -1.22
C SER A 71 -16.71 17.81 -0.60
N THR A 72 -17.12 19.06 -0.33
CA THR A 72 -16.26 20.10 0.26
C THR A 72 -16.08 19.88 1.77
N SER A 73 -17.04 19.22 2.41
CA SER A 73 -17.00 18.89 3.84
C SER A 73 -16.06 17.73 4.18
N ALA A 74 -15.60 16.97 3.17
CA ALA A 74 -14.73 15.81 3.35
C ALA A 74 -13.42 16.12 4.09
N GLY A 75 -12.85 17.31 3.85
CA GLY A 75 -11.60 17.75 4.48
C GLY A 75 -11.65 17.74 6.01
N LYS A 76 -12.84 17.91 6.61
CA LYS A 76 -13.02 17.97 8.07
C LYS A 76 -12.63 16.66 8.78
N TYR A 77 -12.83 15.51 8.14
CA TYR A 77 -12.43 14.21 8.71
C TYR A 77 -11.16 13.65 8.05
N VAL A 78 -10.94 13.93 6.76
CA VAL A 78 -9.74 13.46 6.05
C VAL A 78 -8.45 13.99 6.69
N VAL A 79 -8.39 15.28 7.04
CA VAL A 79 -7.18 15.88 7.63
C VAL A 79 -6.84 15.25 8.99
N PRO A 80 -7.77 15.16 9.97
CA PRO A 80 -7.52 14.42 11.19
C PRO A 80 -7.14 12.95 10.98
N MET A 81 -7.79 12.23 10.04
CA MET A 81 -7.40 10.85 9.72
C MET A 81 -5.98 10.75 9.15
N MET A 82 -5.56 11.72 8.34
CA MET A 82 -4.18 11.82 7.85
C MET A 82 -3.20 12.08 8.99
N LEU A 83 -3.55 12.95 9.96
CA LEU A 83 -2.72 13.21 11.15
C LEU A 83 -2.64 11.99 12.06
N ALA A 84 -3.75 11.30 12.33
CA ALA A 84 -3.74 10.04 13.08
C ALA A 84 -2.86 8.99 12.38
N SER A 85 -2.96 8.93 11.05
CA SER A 85 -2.13 8.06 10.22
C SER A 85 -0.64 8.38 10.34
N PHE A 86 -0.30 9.66 10.33
CA PHE A 86 1.06 10.14 10.53
C PHE A 86 1.62 9.71 11.90
N GLY A 87 0.81 9.76 12.96
CA GLY A 87 1.20 9.31 14.30
C GLY A 87 1.56 7.82 14.38
N TYR A 88 0.71 6.95 13.84
CA TYR A 88 1.02 5.51 13.84
C TYR A 88 2.20 5.20 12.91
N LEU A 89 2.34 5.89 11.77
CA LEU A 89 3.47 5.72 10.85
C LEU A 89 4.81 6.04 11.52
N LEU A 90 4.86 7.02 12.42
CA LEU A 90 6.06 7.32 13.22
C LEU A 90 6.47 6.10 14.07
N CYS A 91 5.47 5.44 14.68
CA CYS A 91 5.70 4.24 15.50
C CYS A 91 6.15 3.07 14.63
N GLU A 92 5.48 2.86 13.50
CA GLU A 92 5.75 1.76 12.58
C GLU A 92 7.18 1.83 12.03
N VAL A 93 7.64 3.01 11.60
CA VAL A 93 9.01 3.17 11.06
C VAL A 93 10.07 2.86 12.13
N ALA A 94 9.84 3.29 13.38
CA ALA A 94 10.76 3.02 14.48
C ALA A 94 10.76 1.53 14.87
N ALA A 95 9.59 0.88 14.88
CA ALA A 95 9.45 -0.55 15.12
C ALA A 95 10.10 -1.39 14.01
N ASP A 96 9.87 -1.04 12.74
CA ASP A 96 10.47 -1.74 11.59
C ASP A 96 12.01 -1.63 11.62
N ALA A 97 12.56 -0.46 11.96
CA ALA A 97 14.00 -0.29 12.10
C ALA A 97 14.56 -1.20 13.22
N MET A 98 13.87 -1.29 14.36
CA MET A 98 14.24 -2.20 15.45
C MET A 98 14.15 -3.67 15.02
N VAL A 99 13.16 -4.06 14.22
CA VAL A 99 13.06 -5.42 13.66
C VAL A 99 14.24 -5.76 12.75
N VAL A 100 14.71 -4.79 11.94
CA VAL A 100 15.92 -4.96 11.12
C VAL A 100 17.14 -5.19 12.02
N GLU A 101 17.32 -4.38 13.06
CA GLU A 101 18.42 -4.52 14.03
C GLU A 101 18.41 -5.91 14.71
N TYR A 102 17.23 -6.41 15.11
CA TYR A 102 17.09 -7.75 15.69
C TYR A 102 17.35 -8.86 14.67
N ALA A 103 16.83 -8.74 13.45
CA ALA A 103 17.04 -9.74 12.40
C ALA A 103 18.52 -9.87 12.02
N GLN A 104 19.29 -8.78 12.05
CA GLN A 104 20.74 -8.84 11.78
C GLN A 104 21.53 -9.67 12.80
N ARG A 105 21.05 -9.77 14.05
CA ARG A 105 21.65 -10.57 15.12
C ARG A 105 21.37 -12.08 14.97
N GLU A 106 20.44 -12.48 14.10
CA GLU A 106 20.14 -13.89 13.85
C GLU A 106 21.28 -14.61 13.10
N PRO A 107 21.50 -15.92 13.38
CA PRO A 107 22.39 -16.76 12.59
C PRO A 107 22.00 -16.74 11.11
N ILE A 108 22.98 -16.83 10.20
CA ILE A 108 22.75 -16.65 8.76
C ILE A 108 21.68 -17.58 8.17
N GLU A 109 21.61 -18.82 8.66
CA GLU A 109 20.64 -19.84 8.24
C GLU A 109 19.20 -19.45 8.60
N GLN A 110 18.99 -18.77 9.72
CA GLN A 110 17.66 -18.39 10.21
C GLN A 110 17.37 -16.89 10.03
N ARG A 111 18.33 -16.12 9.50
CA ARG A 111 18.22 -14.67 9.37
C ARG A 111 17.02 -14.23 8.53
N GLY A 112 16.22 -13.34 9.10
CA GLY A 112 14.93 -12.89 8.56
C GLY A 112 13.72 -13.57 9.22
N ARG A 113 13.92 -14.50 10.16
CA ARG A 113 12.82 -15.25 10.78
C ARG A 113 12.03 -14.40 11.77
N VAL A 114 12.70 -13.62 12.62
CA VAL A 114 12.05 -12.61 13.49
C VAL A 114 11.25 -11.63 12.63
N GLN A 115 11.84 -11.12 11.55
CA GLN A 115 11.17 -10.18 10.66
C GLN A 115 9.91 -10.78 10.02
N THR A 116 10.00 -12.02 9.54
CA THR A 116 8.84 -12.72 8.97
C THR A 116 7.75 -12.96 10.00
N ALA A 117 8.12 -13.35 11.22
CA ALA A 117 7.16 -13.59 12.29
C ALA A 117 6.40 -12.31 12.66
N VAL A 118 7.12 -11.19 12.81
CA VAL A 118 6.51 -9.88 13.09
C VAL A 118 5.54 -9.47 11.98
N TYR A 119 5.93 -9.59 10.71
CA TYR A 119 5.04 -9.24 9.61
C TYR A 119 3.84 -10.17 9.47
N ALA A 120 4.01 -11.48 9.66
CA ALA A 120 2.90 -12.42 9.64
C ALA A 120 1.88 -12.12 10.74
N VAL A 121 2.33 -11.81 11.96
CA VAL A 121 1.47 -11.40 13.07
C VAL A 121 0.77 -10.09 12.73
N LYS A 122 1.52 -9.05 12.33
CA LYS A 122 0.98 -7.74 11.94
C LYS A 122 -0.13 -7.86 10.90
N THR A 123 0.10 -8.61 9.82
CA THR A 123 -0.89 -8.84 8.77
C THR A 123 -2.09 -9.63 9.29
N SER A 124 -1.90 -10.63 10.15
CA SER A 124 -3.02 -11.39 10.73
C SER A 124 -3.96 -10.47 11.52
N PHE A 125 -3.42 -9.50 12.25
CA PHE A 125 -4.22 -8.48 12.94
C PHE A 125 -4.85 -7.46 11.98
N THR A 126 -4.27 -7.22 10.80
CA THR A 126 -4.94 -6.47 9.73
C THR A 126 -6.24 -7.15 9.29
N ALA A 127 -6.28 -8.49 9.24
CA ALA A 127 -7.51 -9.22 8.92
C ALA A 127 -8.60 -9.02 9.99
N VAL A 128 -8.20 -8.91 11.27
CA VAL A 128 -9.12 -8.58 12.37
C VAL A 128 -9.67 -7.16 12.20
N GLY A 129 -8.82 -6.18 11.88
CA GLY A 129 -9.25 -4.81 11.59
C GLY A 129 -10.21 -4.74 10.41
N ALA A 130 -9.92 -5.46 9.33
CA ALA A 130 -10.81 -5.58 8.17
C ALA A 130 -12.14 -6.23 8.55
N ALA A 131 -12.14 -7.26 9.40
CA ALA A 131 -13.36 -7.89 9.91
C ALA A 131 -14.21 -6.93 10.75
N VAL A 132 -13.58 -6.11 11.60
CA VAL A 132 -14.30 -5.09 12.36
C VAL A 132 -15.05 -4.14 11.42
N ILE A 133 -14.38 -3.64 10.37
CA ILE A 133 -15.04 -2.77 9.38
C ILE A 133 -16.14 -3.54 8.64
N ALA A 134 -15.87 -4.77 8.19
CA ALA A 134 -16.80 -5.58 7.40
C ALA A 134 -18.13 -5.89 8.11
N PHE A 135 -18.07 -6.16 9.42
CA PHE A 135 -19.24 -6.54 10.21
C PHE A 135 -19.90 -5.36 10.91
N PHE A 136 -19.13 -4.37 11.35
CA PHE A 136 -19.66 -3.25 12.12
C PHE A 136 -19.92 -1.98 11.29
N MET A 137 -19.41 -1.87 10.06
CA MET A 137 -19.72 -0.75 9.14
C MET A 137 -20.45 -1.25 7.89
N ASN A 138 -21.55 -1.99 8.09
CA ASN A 138 -22.35 -2.59 7.02
C ASN A 138 -23.85 -2.27 7.18
N GLY A 139 -24.17 -1.18 7.87
CA GLY A 139 -25.52 -0.64 7.95
C GLY A 139 -25.93 0.07 6.66
N GLU A 140 -27.19 0.47 6.59
CA GLU A 140 -27.76 1.21 5.45
C GLU A 140 -26.95 2.49 5.12
N GLU A 141 -26.46 3.20 6.13
CA GLU A 141 -25.58 4.38 6.02
C GLU A 141 -24.28 4.12 5.24
N TYR A 142 -23.83 2.87 5.19
CA TYR A 142 -22.61 2.42 4.50
C TYR A 142 -22.92 1.63 3.22
N ALA A 143 -24.14 1.73 2.70
CA ALA A 143 -24.68 0.94 1.59
C ALA A 143 -24.64 -0.58 1.86
N GLY A 144 -24.75 -0.95 3.13
CA GLY A 144 -24.83 -2.33 3.59
C GLY A 144 -26.27 -2.78 3.83
N SER A 145 -26.43 -4.04 4.24
CA SER A 145 -27.74 -4.66 4.44
C SER A 145 -28.06 -4.98 5.90
N PHE A 146 -27.24 -4.54 6.86
CA PHE A 146 -27.44 -4.86 8.28
C PHE A 146 -28.29 -3.78 8.97
N ASP A 147 -29.12 -4.21 9.91
CA ASP A 147 -29.93 -3.31 10.74
C ASP A 147 -29.09 -2.58 11.81
N PHE A 148 -27.81 -2.90 11.92
CA PHE A 148 -26.89 -2.30 12.89
C PHE A 148 -25.60 -1.83 12.21
N SER A 149 -25.06 -0.72 12.70
CA SER A 149 -23.73 -0.22 12.36
C SER A 149 -23.13 0.57 13.52
N LEU A 150 -21.81 0.57 13.62
CA LEU A 150 -21.07 1.52 14.45
C LEU A 150 -20.93 2.83 13.67
N THR A 151 -21.07 3.94 14.39
CA THR A 151 -20.78 5.25 13.81
C THR A 151 -19.27 5.45 13.69
N PHE A 152 -18.86 6.37 12.81
CA PHE A 152 -17.46 6.75 12.66
C PHE A 152 -16.83 7.16 14.00
N GLN A 153 -17.53 7.96 14.81
CA GLN A 153 -17.04 8.40 16.11
C GLN A 153 -16.81 7.23 17.08
N GLN A 154 -17.72 6.27 17.12
CA GLN A 154 -17.58 5.07 17.96
C GLN A 154 -16.36 4.25 17.54
N LEU A 155 -16.12 4.09 16.24
CA LEU A 155 -14.95 3.37 15.75
C LEU A 155 -13.65 4.10 16.11
N MET A 156 -13.60 5.44 15.98
CA MET A 156 -12.43 6.23 16.37
C MET A 156 -12.16 6.13 17.88
N LEU A 157 -13.21 6.15 18.70
CA LEU A 157 -13.12 5.96 20.15
C LEU A 157 -12.53 4.59 20.50
N ILE A 158 -13.08 3.51 19.93
CA ILE A 158 -12.61 2.15 20.15
C ILE A 158 -11.15 2.03 19.73
N SER A 159 -10.79 2.57 18.56
CA SER A 159 -9.42 2.57 18.05
C SER A 159 -8.47 3.31 19.00
N GLY A 160 -8.87 4.48 19.52
CA GLY A 160 -8.10 5.25 20.50
C GLY A 160 -7.88 4.47 21.80
N ILE A 161 -8.92 3.80 22.32
CA ILE A 161 -8.84 2.96 23.52
C ILE A 161 -7.89 1.78 23.31
N VAL A 162 -7.94 1.11 22.16
CA VAL A 162 -7.05 -0.01 21.83
C VAL A 162 -5.59 0.45 21.66
N CYS A 163 -5.36 1.64 21.11
CA CYS A 163 -4.02 2.19 20.92
C CYS A 163 -3.41 2.78 22.21
N ALA A 164 -4.22 3.25 23.18
CA ALA A 164 -3.71 3.91 24.38
C ALA A 164 -2.74 3.04 25.23
N PRO A 165 -3.01 1.74 25.48
CA PRO A 165 -2.06 0.85 26.15
C PRO A 165 -0.72 0.71 25.43
N LEU A 166 -0.67 0.92 24.11
CA LEU A 166 0.57 0.80 23.33
C LEU A 166 1.60 1.85 23.72
N VAL A 167 1.17 3.01 24.22
CA VAL A 167 2.08 4.02 24.80
C VAL A 167 2.86 3.41 25.98
N PHE A 168 2.16 2.72 26.87
CA PHE A 168 2.76 2.04 28.02
C PHE A 168 3.65 0.88 27.56
N VAL A 169 3.16 0.06 26.62
CA VAL A 169 3.92 -1.08 26.10
C VAL A 169 5.22 -0.64 25.43
N SER A 170 5.16 0.40 24.59
CA SER A 170 6.34 0.94 23.90
C SER A 170 7.39 1.48 24.85
N TRP A 171 7.00 1.99 26.02
CA TRP A 171 7.96 2.33 27.05
C TRP A 171 8.39 1.07 27.82
N PHE A 172 7.52 0.46 28.62
CA PHE A 172 7.97 -0.49 29.63
C PHE A 172 8.41 -1.86 29.11
N PHE A 173 7.88 -2.34 27.98
CA PHE A 173 8.19 -3.68 27.48
C PHE A 173 9.25 -3.72 26.38
N LEU A 174 9.54 -2.59 25.72
CA LEU A 174 10.59 -2.54 24.69
C LEU A 174 11.94 -2.27 25.33
N ASN A 175 12.81 -3.27 25.20
CA ASN A 175 14.21 -3.15 25.54
C ASN A 175 14.98 -2.59 24.33
N GLU A 176 15.69 -1.49 24.56
CA GLU A 176 16.56 -0.85 23.59
C GLU A 176 17.88 -0.49 24.28
N ASP A 177 18.99 -0.76 23.62
CA ASP A 177 20.31 -0.45 24.14
C ASP A 177 20.53 1.08 24.10
N CYS A 178 21.06 1.64 25.19
CA CYS A 178 21.34 3.08 25.26
C CYS A 178 22.53 3.43 24.35
N VAL A 179 22.36 4.45 23.51
CA VAL A 179 23.39 4.88 22.56
C VAL A 179 24.38 5.80 23.24
N THR A 180 25.65 5.37 23.25
CA THR A 180 26.79 6.13 23.79
C THR A 180 27.39 7.08 22.77
N ASP A 181 27.44 6.69 21.49
CA ASP A 181 28.05 7.47 20.42
C ASP A 181 26.98 8.18 19.58
N LYS A 182 27.03 9.51 19.59
CA LYS A 182 26.09 10.37 18.86
C LYS A 182 26.77 10.91 17.60
N PRO A 183 26.50 10.38 16.40
CA PRO A 183 27.03 10.97 15.18
C PRO A 183 26.46 12.37 14.98
N THR A 184 27.28 13.30 14.53
CA THR A 184 26.74 14.61 14.13
C THR A 184 25.86 14.45 12.90
N PHE A 185 24.77 15.23 12.78
CA PHE A 185 23.87 15.14 11.62
C PHE A 185 24.61 15.29 10.28
N ARG A 186 25.63 16.15 10.23
CA ARG A 186 26.46 16.34 9.03
C ARG A 186 27.26 15.10 8.66
N GLU A 187 27.90 14.47 9.64
CA GLU A 187 28.65 13.23 9.46
C GLU A 187 27.72 12.11 9.02
N TYR A 188 26.58 11.96 9.68
CA TYR A 188 25.55 10.99 9.33
C TYR A 188 25.06 11.15 7.89
N MET A 189 24.76 12.38 7.46
CA MET A 189 24.32 12.62 6.08
C MET A 189 25.45 12.37 5.07
N SER A 190 26.71 12.58 5.45
CA SER A 190 27.87 12.27 4.61
C SER A 190 28.06 10.77 4.44
N THR A 191 27.95 9.98 5.51
CA THR A 191 28.05 8.51 5.46
C THR A 191 26.85 7.91 4.72
N PHE A 192 25.64 8.42 4.97
CA PHE A 192 24.45 8.01 4.24
C PHE A 192 24.56 8.32 2.74
N TRP A 193 25.11 9.48 2.36
CA TRP A 193 25.39 9.80 0.96
C TRP A 193 26.44 8.86 0.35
N ALA A 194 27.48 8.47 1.09
CA ALA A 194 28.44 7.47 0.63
C ALA A 194 27.79 6.09 0.43
N MET A 195 26.88 5.70 1.32
CA MET A 195 26.10 4.46 1.21
C MET A 195 25.23 4.45 -0.05
N LEU A 196 24.53 5.54 -0.36
CA LEU A 196 23.71 5.64 -1.59
C LEU A 196 24.52 5.48 -2.89
N GLN A 197 25.83 5.72 -2.84
CA GLN A 197 26.73 5.53 -3.97
C GLN A 197 27.21 4.09 -4.12
N GLN A 198 26.98 3.21 -3.13
CA GLN A 198 27.36 1.80 -3.23
C GLN A 198 26.48 1.07 -4.25
N ARG A 199 27.11 0.20 -5.05
CA ARG A 199 26.42 -0.60 -6.07
C ARG A 199 25.29 -1.43 -5.52
N ALA A 200 25.49 -2.05 -4.36
CA ALA A 200 24.48 -2.87 -3.73
C ALA A 200 23.18 -2.10 -3.45
N ILE A 201 23.28 -0.82 -3.08
CA ILE A 201 22.13 0.02 -2.74
C ILE A 201 21.43 0.51 -4.01
N TYR A 202 22.12 1.25 -4.89
CA TYR A 202 21.44 1.84 -6.05
C TYR A 202 20.89 0.78 -7.02
N GLN A 203 21.53 -0.40 -7.11
CA GLN A 203 21.06 -1.51 -7.94
C GLN A 203 19.70 -2.04 -7.42
N ILE A 204 19.56 -2.23 -6.11
CA ILE A 204 18.31 -2.69 -5.49
C ILE A 204 17.23 -1.61 -5.54
N VAL A 205 17.58 -0.35 -5.29
CA VAL A 205 16.62 0.77 -5.39
C VAL A 205 16.08 0.86 -6.82
N THR A 206 16.96 0.72 -7.82
CA THR A 206 16.58 0.70 -9.24
C THR A 206 15.66 -0.48 -9.56
N TYR A 207 16.00 -1.70 -9.11
CA TYR A 207 15.10 -2.85 -9.25
C TYR A 207 13.72 -2.57 -8.65
N LYS A 208 13.68 -2.18 -7.37
CA LYS A 208 12.43 -1.93 -6.64
C LYS A 208 11.57 -0.88 -7.34
N PHE A 209 12.18 0.22 -7.77
CA PHE A 209 11.45 1.31 -8.41
C PHE A 209 10.90 0.88 -9.77
N PHE A 210 11.75 0.51 -10.72
CA PHE A 210 11.28 0.22 -12.08
C PHE A 210 10.41 -1.03 -12.13
N SER A 211 10.83 -2.14 -11.52
CA SER A 211 10.01 -3.35 -11.46
C SER A 211 8.68 -3.05 -10.76
N GLY A 212 8.69 -2.31 -9.66
CA GLY A 212 7.48 -1.92 -8.96
C GLY A 212 6.55 -1.03 -9.79
N VAL A 213 7.07 -0.09 -10.59
CA VAL A 213 6.25 0.79 -11.45
C VAL A 213 5.49 -0.02 -12.48
N PHE A 214 6.18 -0.93 -13.17
CA PHE A 214 5.57 -1.84 -14.15
C PHE A 214 4.58 -2.82 -13.49
N ASN A 215 4.91 -3.33 -12.30
CA ASN A 215 4.02 -4.20 -11.55
C ASN A 215 2.76 -3.50 -10.99
N SER A 216 2.83 -2.18 -10.79
CA SER A 216 1.74 -1.37 -10.23
C SER A 216 0.71 -0.92 -11.29
N PHE A 217 0.86 -1.35 -12.54
CA PHE A 217 -0.12 -1.09 -13.59
C PHE A 217 -1.44 -1.79 -13.24
N ASN A 218 -2.56 -1.10 -13.41
CA ASN A 218 -3.87 -1.60 -13.03
C ASN A 218 -4.90 -1.45 -14.17
N ILE A 219 -5.95 -2.26 -14.12
CA ILE A 219 -7.11 -2.13 -14.99
C ILE A 219 -8.02 -1.06 -14.38
N VAL A 220 -8.24 0.05 -15.08
CA VAL A 220 -9.00 1.19 -14.53
C VAL A 220 -10.49 0.86 -14.40
N SER A 221 -11.04 0.07 -15.33
CA SER A 221 -12.43 -0.37 -15.31
C SER A 221 -12.74 -1.48 -14.31
N SER A 222 -11.75 -2.04 -13.59
CA SER A 222 -11.96 -3.18 -12.67
C SER A 222 -13.05 -2.90 -11.63
N SER A 223 -13.10 -1.69 -11.07
CA SER A 223 -14.14 -1.28 -10.12
C SER A 223 -15.53 -1.24 -10.77
N ASN A 224 -15.63 -0.75 -12.01
CA ASN A 224 -16.90 -0.69 -12.74
C ASN A 224 -17.37 -2.08 -13.16
N ILE A 225 -16.46 -2.97 -13.60
CA ILE A 225 -16.77 -4.37 -13.93
C ILE A 225 -17.31 -5.08 -12.68
N LYS A 226 -16.65 -4.87 -11.52
CA LYS A 226 -17.08 -5.43 -10.24
C LYS A 226 -18.51 -5.04 -9.87
N LEU A 227 -18.90 -3.80 -10.14
CA LEU A 227 -20.21 -3.26 -9.78
C LEU A 227 -21.31 -3.58 -10.80
N TYR A 228 -21.02 -3.43 -12.10
CA TYR A 228 -22.04 -3.48 -13.16
C TYR A 228 -22.11 -4.78 -13.94
N TRP A 229 -21.02 -5.56 -14.06
CA TRP A 229 -21.06 -6.86 -14.73
C TRP A 229 -21.20 -8.00 -13.72
N VAL A 230 -20.48 -7.89 -12.61
CA VAL A 230 -20.42 -8.94 -11.58
C VAL A 230 -21.44 -8.72 -10.47
N HIS A 231 -21.89 -7.47 -10.29
CA HIS A 231 -22.83 -7.07 -9.24
C HIS A 231 -22.37 -7.45 -7.83
N ALA A 232 -21.07 -7.40 -7.53
CA ALA A 232 -20.53 -7.84 -6.24
C ALA A 232 -21.04 -6.98 -5.07
N THR A 233 -21.60 -7.62 -4.04
CA THR A 233 -22.08 -6.92 -2.85
C THR A 233 -20.91 -6.41 -1.97
N PRO A 234 -21.08 -5.30 -1.24
CA PRO A 234 -20.07 -4.80 -0.30
C PRO A 234 -19.66 -5.84 0.75
N PHE A 235 -20.62 -6.62 1.26
CA PHE A 235 -20.35 -7.68 2.22
C PHE A 235 -19.44 -8.77 1.63
N ASN A 236 -19.74 -9.30 0.44
CA ASN A 236 -18.91 -10.34 -0.19
C ASN A 236 -17.51 -9.83 -0.52
N ASN A 237 -17.39 -8.57 -0.97
CA ASN A 237 -16.10 -7.91 -1.18
C ASN A 237 -15.29 -7.82 0.12
N SER A 238 -15.93 -7.46 1.24
CA SER A 238 -15.30 -7.39 2.56
C SER A 238 -14.87 -8.77 3.07
N VAL A 239 -15.70 -9.80 2.92
CA VAL A 239 -15.34 -11.20 3.25
C VAL A 239 -14.12 -11.65 2.47
N MET A 240 -14.08 -11.39 1.16
CA MET A 240 -12.93 -11.74 0.32
C MET A 240 -11.68 -10.95 0.65
N THR A 241 -11.80 -9.71 1.13
CA THR A 241 -10.68 -8.93 1.66
C THR A 241 -10.09 -9.57 2.92
N ILE A 242 -10.93 -10.07 3.83
CA ILE A 242 -10.49 -10.79 5.03
C ILE A 242 -9.77 -12.07 4.65
N VAL A 243 -10.38 -12.90 3.78
CA VAL A 243 -9.78 -14.13 3.25
C VAL A 243 -8.44 -13.85 2.59
N GLY A 244 -8.37 -12.83 1.75
CA GLY A 244 -7.15 -12.40 1.08
C GLY A 244 -6.06 -11.96 2.06
N THR A 245 -6.41 -11.24 3.12
CA THR A 245 -5.45 -10.81 4.15
C THR A 245 -4.91 -11.99 4.95
N ILE A 246 -5.74 -12.97 5.29
CA ILE A 246 -5.31 -14.23 5.94
C ILE A 246 -4.40 -15.02 5.00
N PHE A 247 -4.74 -15.09 3.72
CA PHE A 247 -3.94 -15.76 2.71
C PHE A 247 -2.57 -15.08 2.53
N TYR A 248 -2.52 -13.74 2.54
CA TYR A 248 -1.29 -12.97 2.56
C TYR A 248 -0.46 -13.29 3.81
N ALA A 249 -1.05 -13.25 5.01
CA ALA A 249 -0.34 -13.58 6.26
C ALA A 249 0.23 -15.01 6.25
N THR A 250 -0.54 -15.96 5.73
CA THR A 250 -0.12 -17.36 5.55
C THR A 250 1.04 -17.45 4.57
N THR A 251 0.99 -16.71 3.46
CA THR A 251 2.09 -16.62 2.50
C THR A 251 3.37 -16.12 3.15
N LEU A 252 3.30 -15.06 3.96
CA LEU A 252 4.46 -14.55 4.70
C LEU A 252 5.02 -15.63 5.64
N ALA A 253 4.17 -16.25 6.47
CA ALA A 253 4.57 -17.27 7.43
C ALA A 253 5.23 -18.49 6.76
N LEU A 254 4.66 -18.98 5.65
CA LEU A 254 5.22 -20.10 4.88
C LEU A 254 6.55 -19.73 4.22
N THR A 255 6.66 -18.51 3.67
CA THR A 255 7.91 -18.00 3.09
C THR A 255 9.02 -17.88 4.13
N GLY A 256 8.70 -17.45 5.36
CA GLY A 256 9.66 -17.42 6.46
C GLY A 256 10.05 -18.78 7.00
N LYS A 257 9.15 -19.77 6.91
CA LYS A 257 9.40 -21.13 7.40
C LYS A 257 10.20 -21.98 6.41
N TYR A 258 9.87 -21.90 5.12
CA TYR A 258 10.40 -22.80 4.09
C TYR A 258 11.18 -22.08 2.98
N GLY A 259 11.03 -20.75 2.86
CA GLY A 259 11.55 -19.96 1.73
C GLY A 259 12.81 -19.15 2.00
N LEU A 260 13.46 -19.33 3.15
CA LEU A 260 14.68 -18.59 3.52
C LEU A 260 15.84 -18.85 2.55
N ASP A 261 15.89 -20.06 1.97
CA ASP A 261 16.92 -20.51 1.04
C ASP A 261 16.46 -20.58 -0.42
N TRP A 262 15.28 -20.07 -0.75
CA TRP A 262 14.80 -20.07 -2.13
C TRP A 262 15.53 -19.05 -2.99
N ASN A 263 15.84 -19.41 -4.23
CA ASN A 263 16.29 -18.43 -5.22
C ASN A 263 15.21 -17.38 -5.44
N TRP A 264 15.50 -16.15 -5.00
CA TRP A 264 14.56 -15.02 -5.00
C TRP A 264 14.06 -14.68 -6.39
N ARG A 265 14.92 -14.75 -7.42
CA ARG A 265 14.49 -14.48 -8.81
C ARG A 265 13.51 -15.54 -9.28
N THR A 266 13.84 -16.81 -9.07
CA THR A 266 13.03 -17.93 -9.57
C THR A 266 11.64 -17.95 -8.93
N ILE A 267 11.55 -17.77 -7.61
CA ILE A 267 10.24 -17.80 -6.95
C ILE A 267 9.36 -16.64 -7.41
N ILE A 268 9.90 -15.44 -7.59
CA ILE A 268 9.16 -14.28 -8.12
C ILE A 268 8.58 -14.58 -9.50
N ILE A 269 9.36 -15.17 -10.41
CA ILE A 269 8.88 -15.55 -11.75
C ILE A 269 7.75 -16.56 -11.64
N ILE A 270 7.95 -17.64 -10.88
CA ILE A 270 6.97 -18.72 -10.76
C ILE A 270 5.64 -18.20 -10.21
N THR A 271 5.68 -17.45 -9.11
CA THR A 271 4.46 -16.97 -8.46
C THR A 271 3.77 -15.88 -9.27
N MET A 272 4.53 -15.01 -9.93
CA MET A 272 3.97 -13.96 -10.78
C MET A 272 3.29 -14.55 -12.02
N CYS A 273 3.99 -15.41 -12.77
CA CYS A 273 3.43 -16.04 -13.96
C CYS A 273 2.25 -16.95 -13.61
N GLY A 274 2.33 -17.70 -12.51
CA GLY A 274 1.23 -18.54 -12.02
C GLY A 274 -0.01 -17.71 -11.67
N ALA A 275 0.15 -16.66 -10.86
CA ALA A 275 -0.96 -15.79 -10.47
C ALA A 275 -1.59 -15.08 -11.67
N LEU A 276 -0.76 -14.51 -12.56
CA LEU A 276 -1.24 -13.85 -13.78
C LEU A 276 -1.99 -14.79 -14.71
N SER A 277 -1.56 -16.06 -14.81
CA SER A 277 -2.25 -17.04 -15.66
C SER A 277 -3.66 -17.35 -15.14
N ILE A 278 -3.81 -17.49 -13.81
CA ILE A 278 -5.12 -17.74 -13.20
C ILE A 278 -6.00 -16.48 -13.27
N ASP A 279 -5.44 -15.31 -12.97
CA ASP A 279 -6.13 -14.03 -13.13
C ASP A 279 -6.62 -13.84 -14.57
N ALA A 280 -5.74 -14.03 -15.56
CA ALA A 280 -6.11 -13.93 -16.98
C ALA A 280 -7.25 -14.88 -17.35
N PHE A 281 -7.22 -16.12 -16.86
CA PHE A 281 -8.29 -17.08 -17.08
C PHE A 281 -9.63 -16.58 -16.49
N MET A 282 -9.64 -16.18 -15.22
CA MET A 282 -10.87 -15.78 -14.53
C MET A 282 -11.43 -14.45 -15.07
N THR A 283 -10.55 -13.49 -15.29
CA THR A 283 -10.90 -12.16 -15.79
C THR A 283 -11.43 -12.25 -17.23
N MET A 284 -10.82 -13.04 -18.12
CA MET A 284 -11.31 -13.18 -19.50
C MET A 284 -12.70 -13.82 -19.55
N PHE A 285 -12.97 -14.85 -18.74
CA PHE A 285 -14.29 -15.49 -18.68
C PHE A 285 -15.38 -14.53 -18.18
N THR A 286 -15.02 -13.61 -17.28
CA THR A 286 -15.95 -12.59 -16.77
C THR A 286 -16.23 -11.51 -17.81
N VAL A 287 -15.18 -11.02 -18.48
CA VAL A 287 -15.27 -9.96 -19.50
C VAL A 287 -16.10 -10.41 -20.70
N TRP A 288 -15.93 -11.65 -21.14
CA TRP A 288 -16.66 -12.21 -22.27
C TRP A 288 -18.01 -12.85 -21.89
N ASP A 289 -18.48 -12.65 -20.66
CA ASP A 289 -19.81 -13.08 -20.20
C ASP A 289 -20.04 -14.60 -20.27
N VAL A 290 -18.97 -15.36 -20.04
CA VAL A 290 -19.04 -16.82 -19.90
C VAL A 290 -19.38 -17.18 -18.46
N VAL A 291 -18.73 -16.52 -17.49
CA VAL A 291 -18.98 -16.69 -16.06
C VAL A 291 -18.90 -15.33 -15.35
N ARG A 292 -20.06 -14.74 -15.02
CA ARG A 292 -20.16 -13.52 -14.21
C ARG A 292 -20.67 -13.85 -12.81
N ASN A 293 -19.79 -14.44 -12.00
CA ASN A 293 -20.07 -14.77 -10.61
C ASN A 293 -19.20 -13.95 -9.66
N GLN A 294 -19.80 -13.44 -8.58
CA GLN A 294 -19.11 -12.61 -7.59
C GLN A 294 -17.88 -13.30 -6.99
N TRP A 295 -18.00 -14.55 -6.59
CA TRP A 295 -16.89 -15.31 -5.98
C TRP A 295 -15.78 -15.62 -6.98
N PHE A 296 -16.14 -15.77 -8.25
CA PHE A 296 -15.18 -15.97 -9.33
C PHE A 296 -14.33 -14.70 -9.54
N TRP A 297 -14.96 -13.53 -9.68
CA TRP A 297 -14.22 -12.27 -9.83
C TRP A 297 -13.44 -11.88 -8.57
N LEU A 298 -14.05 -12.01 -7.38
CA LEU A 298 -13.42 -11.62 -6.12
C LEU A 298 -12.30 -12.59 -5.70
N GLY A 299 -12.22 -13.78 -6.28
CA GLY A 299 -11.12 -14.71 -6.08
C GLY A 299 -9.80 -14.24 -6.70
N VAL A 300 -9.86 -13.43 -7.76
CA VAL A 300 -8.68 -12.93 -8.48
C VAL A 300 -7.74 -12.13 -7.56
N PRO A 301 -8.20 -11.08 -6.83
CA PRO A 301 -7.35 -10.37 -5.87
C PRO A 301 -6.71 -11.26 -4.80
N VAL A 302 -7.40 -12.35 -4.40
CA VAL A 302 -6.87 -13.27 -3.39
C VAL A 302 -5.61 -13.98 -3.89
N ILE A 303 -5.59 -14.34 -5.17
CA ILE A 303 -4.46 -15.02 -5.81
C ILE A 303 -3.27 -14.06 -5.93
N GLU A 304 -3.51 -12.78 -6.22
CA GLU A 304 -2.46 -11.76 -6.33
C GLU A 304 -1.71 -11.49 -5.02
N TYR A 305 -2.31 -11.79 -3.86
CA TYR A 305 -1.62 -11.67 -2.56
C TYR A 305 -0.41 -12.61 -2.43
N LEU A 306 -0.38 -13.75 -3.13
CA LEU A 306 0.75 -14.67 -3.08
C LEU A 306 2.05 -14.06 -3.65
N PRO A 307 2.11 -13.64 -4.93
CA PRO A 307 3.32 -13.01 -5.48
C PRO A 307 3.65 -11.70 -4.77
N ASP A 308 2.65 -10.93 -4.32
CA ASP A 308 2.89 -9.71 -3.56
C ASP A 308 3.55 -9.97 -2.21
N GLY A 309 3.09 -10.99 -1.48
CA GLY A 309 3.66 -11.38 -0.19
C GLY A 309 5.09 -11.88 -0.30
N ILE A 310 5.38 -12.70 -1.32
CA ILE A 310 6.74 -13.19 -1.59
C ILE A 310 7.68 -12.03 -1.96
N ARG A 311 7.24 -11.13 -2.84
CA ARG A 311 8.03 -9.96 -3.24
C ARG A 311 8.28 -9.03 -2.05
N PHE A 312 7.30 -8.83 -1.18
CA PHE A 312 7.46 -8.07 0.06
C PHE A 312 8.47 -8.72 1.00
N MET A 313 8.41 -10.04 1.21
CA MET A 313 9.37 -10.75 2.05
C MET A 313 10.81 -10.68 1.51
N ILE A 314 11.00 -10.92 0.22
CA ILE A 314 12.32 -10.81 -0.40
C ILE A 314 12.86 -9.39 -0.26
N ALA A 315 12.01 -8.39 -0.48
CA ALA A 315 12.36 -6.99 -0.33
C ALA A 315 12.80 -6.62 1.09
N THR A 316 12.24 -7.27 2.12
CA THR A 316 12.62 -7.05 3.52
C THR A 316 13.92 -7.79 3.89
N TYR A 317 14.11 -9.02 3.42
CA TYR A 317 15.37 -9.76 3.59
C TYR A 317 16.56 -9.02 2.97
N VAL A 318 16.39 -8.46 1.77
CA VAL A 318 17.43 -7.64 1.13
C VAL A 318 17.82 -6.44 2.01
N VAL A 319 16.86 -5.80 2.68
CA VAL A 319 17.17 -4.67 3.58
C VAL A 319 18.03 -5.12 4.75
N VAL A 320 17.72 -6.27 5.36
CA VAL A 320 18.49 -6.82 6.49
C VAL A 320 19.95 -7.06 6.10
N GLU A 321 20.20 -7.58 4.91
CA GLU A 321 21.58 -7.83 4.44
C GLU A 321 22.32 -6.54 4.04
N LEU A 322 21.60 -5.54 3.55
CA LEU A 322 22.20 -4.29 3.07
C LEU A 322 22.40 -3.24 4.17
N ALA A 323 21.54 -3.20 5.20
CA ALA A 323 21.63 -2.21 6.26
C ALA A 323 23.00 -2.28 6.95
N GLU A 324 23.62 -1.11 7.12
CA GLU A 324 24.82 -0.95 7.94
C GLU A 324 24.39 -0.49 9.34
N ALA A 325 25.21 -0.85 10.33
CA ALA A 325 24.94 -0.49 11.72
C ALA A 325 24.82 1.04 11.86
N GLY A 326 23.73 1.51 12.46
CA GLY A 326 23.43 2.93 12.62
C GLY A 326 22.68 3.58 11.46
N HIS A 327 22.45 2.88 10.35
CA HIS A 327 21.73 3.38 9.18
C HIS A 327 20.48 2.53 8.82
N GLU A 328 20.05 1.67 9.74
CA GLU A 328 18.97 0.69 9.54
C GLU A 328 17.65 1.41 9.22
N GLY A 329 17.31 2.42 10.01
CA GLY A 329 16.08 3.20 9.85
C GLY A 329 16.04 4.01 8.56
N ALA A 330 17.15 4.67 8.21
CA ALA A 330 17.23 5.43 6.97
C ALA A 330 17.19 4.54 5.71
N LEU A 331 17.93 3.42 5.67
CA LEU A 331 17.94 2.53 4.52
C LEU A 331 16.61 1.78 4.35
N TYR A 332 16.05 1.23 5.43
CA TYR A 332 14.73 0.61 5.39
C TYR A 332 13.69 1.63 4.94
N GLY A 333 13.70 2.82 5.55
CA GLY A 333 12.81 3.91 5.20
C GLY A 333 12.98 4.44 3.77
N LEU A 334 14.16 4.30 3.13
CA LEU A 334 14.39 4.61 1.73
C LEU A 334 13.73 3.53 0.85
N LEU A 335 14.05 2.26 1.11
CA LEU A 335 13.57 1.15 0.30
C LEU A 335 12.05 0.97 0.38
N THR A 336 11.43 1.27 1.52
CA THR A 336 9.97 1.30 1.69
C THR A 336 9.35 2.49 0.96
N ALA A 337 9.96 3.68 1.07
CA ALA A 337 9.50 4.85 0.32
C ALA A 337 9.57 4.62 -1.20
N THR A 338 10.64 3.99 -1.69
CA THR A 338 10.77 3.62 -3.10
C THR A 338 9.60 2.75 -3.55
N THR A 339 9.21 1.74 -2.78
CA THR A 339 8.05 0.88 -3.08
C THR A 339 6.73 1.67 -3.06
N ASN A 340 6.54 2.55 -2.08
CA ASN A 340 5.30 3.35 -2.00
C ASN A 340 5.17 4.36 -3.15
N LEU A 341 6.29 4.78 -3.75
CA LEU A 341 6.30 5.67 -4.92
C LEU A 341 5.94 4.97 -6.23
N THR A 342 6.07 3.64 -6.31
CA THR A 342 5.80 2.93 -7.57
C THR A 342 4.33 2.89 -7.90
N THR A 343 3.47 2.75 -6.89
CA THR A 343 2.02 2.67 -7.04
C THR A 343 1.40 3.90 -7.71
N PRO A 344 1.58 5.14 -7.20
CA PRO A 344 0.99 6.32 -7.85
C PRO A 344 1.52 6.51 -9.27
N PHE A 345 2.79 6.18 -9.52
CA PHE A 345 3.41 6.31 -10.84
C PHE A 345 2.82 5.29 -11.84
N GLY A 346 2.81 4.01 -11.47
CA GLY A 346 2.26 2.93 -12.31
C GLY A 346 0.76 3.14 -12.61
N ARG A 347 -0.02 3.52 -11.60
CA ARG A 347 -1.46 3.81 -11.77
C ARG A 347 -1.71 5.05 -12.64
N SER A 348 -0.87 6.08 -12.54
CA SER A 348 -0.98 7.27 -13.41
C SER A 348 -0.74 6.92 -14.87
N MET A 349 0.30 6.11 -15.16
CA MET A 349 0.54 5.61 -16.52
C MET A 349 -0.61 4.72 -17.01
N ALA A 350 -1.16 3.87 -16.14
CA ALA A 350 -2.31 3.03 -16.47
C ALA A 350 -3.52 3.87 -16.86
N LYS A 351 -3.84 4.92 -16.11
CA LYS A 351 -4.91 5.87 -16.46
C LYS A 351 -4.70 6.51 -17.83
N LEU A 352 -3.49 7.00 -18.11
CA LEU A 352 -3.17 7.64 -19.40
C LEU A 352 -3.39 6.70 -20.59
N VAL A 353 -3.01 5.42 -20.45
CA VAL A 353 -3.22 4.42 -21.50
C VAL A 353 -4.71 4.04 -21.61
N ASN A 354 -5.37 3.80 -20.48
CA ASN A 354 -6.78 3.39 -20.46
C ASN A 354 -7.72 4.49 -20.98
N ALA A 355 -7.37 5.77 -20.82
CA ALA A 355 -8.17 6.91 -21.28
C ALA A 355 -8.41 6.94 -22.80
N GLN A 356 -7.66 6.16 -23.58
CA GLN A 356 -7.80 6.04 -25.04
C GLN A 356 -8.86 5.02 -25.47
N PHE A 357 -9.43 4.26 -24.52
CA PHE A 357 -10.34 3.15 -24.77
C PHE A 357 -11.76 3.42 -24.22
N HIS A 358 -12.75 2.69 -24.72
CA HIS A 358 -14.14 2.74 -24.22
C HIS A 358 -14.29 1.92 -22.94
N VAL A 359 -13.73 2.44 -21.85
CA VAL A 359 -13.70 1.78 -20.53
C VAL A 359 -14.28 2.66 -19.43
N TRP A 360 -15.04 3.69 -19.80
CA TRP A 360 -15.71 4.59 -18.87
C TRP A 360 -16.96 3.95 -18.28
N LEU A 361 -17.53 4.58 -17.25
CA LEU A 361 -18.71 4.07 -16.54
C LEU A 361 -19.87 3.71 -17.49
N LYS A 362 -20.27 4.66 -18.36
CA LYS A 362 -21.37 4.46 -19.33
C LYS A 362 -21.06 3.36 -20.34
N ASP A 363 -19.79 3.22 -20.74
CA ASP A 363 -19.36 2.18 -21.66
C ASP A 363 -19.55 0.79 -21.03
N ILE A 364 -19.09 0.62 -19.79
CA ILE A 364 -19.22 -0.63 -19.04
C ILE A 364 -20.70 -0.98 -18.83
N GLN A 365 -21.55 0.00 -18.49
CA GLN A 365 -22.99 -0.21 -18.37
C GLN A 365 -23.65 -0.66 -19.68
N ALA A 366 -23.21 -0.12 -20.83
CA ALA A 366 -23.74 -0.50 -22.14
C ALA A 366 -23.38 -1.93 -22.56
N ASP A 367 -22.32 -2.52 -21.97
CA ASP A 367 -21.88 -3.91 -22.16
C ASP A 367 -21.82 -4.38 -23.63
N THR A 368 -21.40 -3.48 -24.53
CA THR A 368 -21.32 -3.80 -25.97
C THR A 368 -20.07 -4.62 -26.29
N TYR A 369 -20.07 -5.29 -27.45
CA TYR A 369 -18.90 -6.02 -27.95
C TYR A 369 -17.63 -5.15 -28.04
N ILE A 370 -17.78 -3.88 -28.46
CA ILE A 370 -16.65 -2.93 -28.56
C ILE A 370 -16.04 -2.69 -27.19
N VAL A 371 -16.88 -2.53 -26.16
CA VAL A 371 -16.43 -2.32 -24.78
C VAL A 371 -15.73 -3.56 -24.24
N ARG A 372 -16.29 -4.76 -24.44
CA ARG A 372 -15.64 -6.02 -24.03
C ARG A 372 -14.27 -6.22 -24.70
N ARG A 373 -14.14 -5.86 -25.98
CA ARG A 373 -12.86 -5.85 -26.70
C ARG A 373 -11.88 -4.84 -26.10
N ASP A 374 -12.31 -3.60 -25.90
CA ASP A 374 -11.47 -2.52 -25.38
C ASP A 374 -10.99 -2.82 -23.95
N VAL A 375 -11.88 -3.35 -23.10
CA VAL A 375 -11.53 -3.87 -21.77
C VAL A 375 -10.52 -5.02 -21.88
N THR A 376 -10.71 -5.95 -22.82
CA THR A 376 -9.75 -7.05 -23.04
C THR A 376 -8.36 -6.50 -23.40
N ILE A 377 -8.28 -5.48 -24.26
CA ILE A 377 -7.01 -4.85 -24.65
C ILE A 377 -6.33 -4.21 -23.43
N THR A 378 -7.06 -3.44 -22.61
CA THR A 378 -6.47 -2.80 -21.42
C THR A 378 -5.97 -3.81 -20.40
N ILE A 379 -6.65 -4.95 -20.25
CA ILE A 379 -6.20 -6.08 -19.42
C ILE A 379 -4.90 -6.69 -19.96
N TRP A 380 -4.82 -6.97 -21.27
CA TRP A 380 -3.58 -7.51 -21.86
C TRP A 380 -2.40 -6.54 -21.77
N ILE A 381 -2.64 -5.23 -21.92
CA ILE A 381 -1.61 -4.22 -21.68
C ILE A 381 -1.16 -4.27 -20.21
N CYS A 382 -2.09 -4.35 -19.25
CA CYS A 382 -1.78 -4.48 -17.83
C CYS A 382 -0.89 -5.70 -17.55
N TYR A 383 -1.25 -6.88 -18.06
CA TYR A 383 -0.45 -8.10 -17.89
C TYR A 383 0.90 -8.02 -18.60
N GLY A 384 0.96 -7.43 -19.80
CA GLY A 384 2.22 -7.18 -20.50
C GLY A 384 3.17 -6.28 -19.70
N MET A 385 2.64 -5.22 -19.08
CA MET A 385 3.42 -4.34 -18.21
C MET A 385 3.88 -5.07 -16.94
N LYS A 386 2.99 -5.85 -16.31
CA LYS A 386 3.34 -6.69 -15.16
C LYS A 386 4.44 -7.71 -15.50
N LEU A 387 4.41 -8.34 -16.67
CA LEU A 387 5.48 -9.24 -17.13
C LEU A 387 6.78 -8.49 -17.48
N LEU A 388 6.69 -7.27 -18.05
CA LEU A 388 7.85 -6.41 -18.30
C LEU A 388 8.58 -6.04 -17.01
N SER A 389 7.91 -6.04 -15.86
CA SER A 389 8.57 -5.85 -14.55
C SER A 389 9.67 -6.88 -14.28
N LEU A 390 9.57 -8.09 -14.88
CA LEU A 390 10.56 -9.16 -14.75
C LEU A 390 11.85 -8.86 -15.51
N ALA A 391 11.83 -7.94 -16.50
CA ALA A 391 13.05 -7.52 -17.21
C ALA A 391 14.07 -6.86 -16.27
N PHE A 392 13.61 -6.29 -15.14
CA PHE A 392 14.47 -5.68 -14.11
C PHE A 392 14.94 -6.68 -13.06
N LEU A 393 14.39 -7.90 -13.04
CA LEU A 393 14.73 -8.94 -12.06
C LEU A 393 16.22 -9.33 -12.01
N PRO A 394 17.02 -9.27 -13.10
CA PRO A 394 18.46 -9.50 -13.02
C PRO A 394 19.22 -8.55 -12.07
N LEU A 395 18.64 -7.38 -11.75
CA LEU A 395 19.22 -6.43 -10.79
C LEU A 395 19.05 -6.88 -9.33
N LEU A 396 18.06 -7.71 -9.02
CA LEU A 396 17.88 -8.30 -7.69
C LEU A 396 18.86 -9.46 -7.51
N PRO A 397 19.66 -9.58 -6.44
CA PRO A 397 20.45 -10.78 -6.16
C PRO A 397 19.59 -12.05 -6.07
N ARG A 398 20.18 -13.23 -6.33
CA ARG A 398 19.45 -14.50 -6.26
C ARG A 398 19.21 -14.95 -4.82
N GLN A 399 20.04 -14.49 -3.88
CA GLN A 399 20.03 -14.95 -2.48
C GLN A 399 20.74 -13.95 -1.55
N LYS A 400 20.62 -14.17 -0.23
CA LYS A 400 21.39 -13.51 0.84
C LYS A 400 22.90 -13.50 0.57
N ALA A 401 23.47 -14.65 0.20
CA ALA A 401 24.92 -14.79 -0.05
C ALA A 401 25.43 -13.86 -1.17
N GLU A 402 24.73 -13.83 -2.31
CA GLU A 402 25.05 -12.92 -3.42
C GLU A 402 24.84 -11.45 -3.03
N THR A 403 23.88 -11.16 -2.14
CA THR A 403 23.66 -9.80 -1.63
C THR A 403 24.83 -9.33 -0.77
N GLN A 404 25.34 -10.20 0.11
CA GLN A 404 26.52 -9.91 0.93
C GLN A 404 27.78 -9.78 0.07
N GLU A 405 27.94 -10.62 -0.95
CA GLU A 405 29.03 -10.51 -1.91
C GLU A 405 28.97 -9.17 -2.65
N LEU A 406 27.80 -8.79 -3.18
CA LEU A 406 27.59 -7.51 -3.85
C LEU A 406 27.88 -6.32 -2.94
N LYS A 407 27.53 -6.41 -1.65
CA LYS A 407 27.87 -5.39 -0.65
C LYS A 407 29.38 -5.28 -0.43
N ARG A 408 30.12 -6.40 -0.42
CA ARG A 408 31.58 -6.43 -0.19
C ARG A 408 32.39 -6.01 -1.42
N THR A 409 31.99 -6.44 -2.62
CA THR A 409 32.81 -6.32 -3.85
C THR A 409 32.24 -5.38 -4.90
N GLY A 410 31.00 -4.89 -4.72
CA GLY A 410 30.27 -4.15 -5.76
C GLY A 410 30.83 -2.75 -6.08
N GLY A 411 31.69 -2.19 -5.23
CA GLY A 411 32.24 -0.85 -5.40
C GLY A 411 31.21 0.28 -5.24
N SER A 412 31.62 1.50 -5.58
CA SER A 412 30.80 2.71 -5.47
C SER A 412 30.88 3.57 -6.72
N SER A 413 29.77 4.21 -7.09
CA SER A 413 29.69 5.17 -8.18
C SER A 413 28.87 6.39 -7.78
N ARG A 414 29.53 7.55 -7.77
CA ARG A 414 28.88 8.83 -7.44
C ARG A 414 27.82 9.21 -8.47
N ILE A 415 28.06 8.92 -9.75
CA ILE A 415 27.13 9.22 -10.84
C ILE A 415 25.83 8.43 -10.66
N MET A 416 25.94 7.12 -10.38
CA MET A 416 24.75 6.28 -10.16
C MET A 416 23.97 6.69 -8.91
N GLY A 417 24.66 7.12 -7.85
CA GLY A 417 24.02 7.69 -6.66
C GLY A 417 23.19 8.95 -6.99
N ILE A 418 23.74 9.87 -7.78
CA ILE A 418 23.02 11.09 -8.23
C ILE A 418 21.80 10.72 -9.09
N ILE A 419 21.95 9.81 -10.05
CA ILE A 419 20.84 9.35 -10.89
C ILE A 419 19.72 8.75 -10.03
N THR A 420 20.10 7.96 -9.02
CA THR A 420 19.17 7.32 -8.08
C THR A 420 18.34 8.33 -7.30
N VAL A 421 19.00 9.33 -6.70
CA VAL A 421 18.30 10.40 -6.02
C VAL A 421 17.45 11.23 -6.99
N GLY A 422 17.94 11.46 -8.21
CA GLY A 422 17.25 12.24 -9.24
C GLY A 422 15.89 11.65 -9.62
N TYR A 423 15.83 10.37 -9.99
CA TYR A 423 14.55 9.76 -10.38
C TYR A 423 13.60 9.58 -9.19
N LEU A 424 14.10 9.31 -7.98
CA LEU A 424 13.25 9.24 -6.79
C LEU A 424 12.66 10.60 -6.42
N ALA A 425 13.46 11.67 -6.48
CA ALA A 425 12.99 13.04 -6.25
C ALA A 425 11.92 13.43 -7.28
N PHE A 426 12.17 13.13 -8.55
CA PHE A 426 11.18 13.32 -9.62
C PHE A 426 9.89 12.54 -9.34
N ALA A 427 9.98 11.27 -8.94
CA ALA A 427 8.82 10.44 -8.63
C ALA A 427 8.00 11.00 -7.45
N ILE A 428 8.65 11.52 -6.41
CA ILE A 428 7.99 12.16 -5.26
C ILE A 428 7.24 13.42 -5.70
N VAL A 429 7.90 14.29 -6.46
CA VAL A 429 7.30 15.52 -6.97
C VAL A 429 6.11 15.18 -7.87
N TRP A 430 6.28 14.22 -8.78
CA TRP A 430 5.22 13.77 -9.67
C TRP A 430 4.02 13.19 -8.91
N ALA A 431 4.26 12.25 -7.98
CA ALA A 431 3.19 11.63 -7.20
C ALA A 431 2.43 12.67 -6.36
N THR A 432 3.13 13.61 -5.75
CA THR A 432 2.51 14.70 -4.97
C THR A 432 1.69 15.61 -5.88
N MET A 433 2.25 16.01 -7.02
CA MET A 433 1.57 16.85 -8.01
C MET A 433 0.31 16.17 -8.55
N VAL A 434 0.38 14.93 -9.02
CA VAL A 434 -0.79 14.21 -9.56
C VAL A 434 -1.87 14.00 -8.51
N ASN A 435 -1.50 13.67 -7.27
CA ASN A 435 -2.48 13.55 -6.18
C ASN A 435 -3.17 14.89 -5.89
N LEU A 436 -2.42 16.00 -5.80
CA LEU A 436 -3.00 17.33 -5.57
C LEU A 436 -3.90 17.76 -6.73
N LEU A 437 -3.46 17.59 -7.98
CA LEU A 437 -4.26 17.93 -9.17
C LEU A 437 -5.53 17.09 -9.27
N SER A 438 -5.51 15.86 -8.77
CA SER A 438 -6.70 14.99 -8.76
C SER A 438 -7.75 15.42 -7.73
N MET A 439 -7.38 16.25 -6.74
CA MET A 439 -8.29 16.70 -5.68
C MET A 439 -9.08 17.95 -6.06
N TYR A 440 -8.57 18.82 -6.94
CA TYR A 440 -9.26 20.05 -7.32
C TYR A 440 -10.14 19.83 -8.55
N GLU A 441 -11.38 20.31 -8.50
CA GLU A 441 -12.36 20.21 -9.59
C GLU A 441 -11.87 20.81 -10.92
N THR A 442 -11.06 21.88 -10.84
CA THR A 442 -10.51 22.55 -12.03
C THR A 442 -9.42 21.75 -12.75
N THR A 443 -8.77 20.82 -12.04
CA THR A 443 -7.60 20.10 -12.55
C THR A 443 -7.79 18.58 -12.64
N MET A 444 -8.84 18.03 -12.02
CA MET A 444 -9.12 16.58 -12.02
C MET A 444 -9.32 16.00 -13.42
N CYS A 445 -9.80 16.80 -14.38
CA CYS A 445 -10.05 16.38 -15.76
C CYS A 445 -8.87 16.62 -16.72
N TRP A 446 -7.70 17.03 -16.22
CA TRP A 446 -6.55 17.23 -17.09
C TRP A 446 -6.06 15.91 -17.68
N LYS A 447 -5.45 15.95 -18.87
CA LYS A 447 -4.85 14.73 -19.46
C LYS A 447 -3.86 14.07 -18.51
N ILE A 448 -3.08 14.87 -17.77
CA ILE A 448 -2.09 14.38 -16.80
C ILE A 448 -2.69 13.59 -15.62
N THR A 449 -3.95 13.84 -15.25
CA THR A 449 -4.68 13.12 -14.19
C THR A 449 -5.48 11.92 -14.72
N GLY A 450 -5.45 11.67 -16.02
CA GLY A 450 -6.20 10.60 -16.70
C GLY A 450 -7.39 11.09 -17.53
N GLY A 451 -7.65 12.40 -17.55
CA GLY A 451 -8.78 12.98 -18.28
C GLY A 451 -10.13 12.71 -17.62
N CYS A 452 -11.19 13.23 -18.24
CA CYS A 452 -12.58 12.93 -17.90
C CYS A 452 -13.27 12.26 -19.08
N ALA A 453 -14.36 11.55 -18.78
CA ALA A 453 -15.18 10.93 -19.80
C ALA A 453 -15.54 11.96 -20.89
N PRO A 454 -15.54 11.56 -22.17
CA PRO A 454 -16.02 12.43 -23.23
C PRO A 454 -17.42 12.94 -22.88
N LYS A 455 -17.64 14.26 -22.95
CA LYS A 455 -19.01 14.79 -22.87
C LYS A 455 -19.74 14.29 -24.12
N SER A 456 -20.72 13.42 -23.88
CA SER A 456 -21.62 12.86 -24.90
C SER A 456 -22.33 13.96 -25.68
#